data_AF-A0A947VQM5-F1
#
_entry.id   AF-A0A947VQM5-F1
#
_cell.length_a   1.000
_cell.length_b   1.000
_cell.length_c   1.000
_cell.angle_alpha   90.00
_cell.angle_beta   90.00
_cell.angle_gamma   90.00
#
_symmetry.space_group_name_H-M   'P 1'
#
loop_
_entity.id
_entity.type
_entity.pdbx_description
1 polymer ?
#
loop_
_entity_poly.entity_id
_entity_poly.type
_entity_poly.pdbx_seq_one_letter_code
_entity_poly.pdbx_strand_id
1 'polypeptide(L)'
;MANRFIRLIEEGSLSTEGELKSAFRSIALRTHPDLGTRPESGAQGETASEAGRDDDFIKARAEYEAALRFLAPKPKGVDVPAAAARRGRYDRPLFYAELAALVKSGFPKKPRHDKERRKYARLRLHARSSLASRDDGEAAVAAFDAFEAALTERKEAGGPGEAAYVEAALGLVDDLIEYEECGVVALRAAIEIAYARLRAEPGDDRVAAFIGALVGEMDGGVRPMDRPRS
;
A
#
# COMPACT_ATOMS: atom_id res chain seq x y z
N MET A 1 -12.71 20.90 8.67
CA MET A 1 -11.28 20.58 8.43
C MET A 1 -11.20 19.16 7.92
N ALA A 2 -10.46 18.91 6.83
CA ALA A 2 -10.27 17.53 6.38
C ALA A 2 -9.27 16.83 7.31
N ASN A 3 -9.54 15.58 7.63
CA ASN A 3 -8.73 14.77 8.54
C ASN A 3 -7.29 14.59 8.01
N ARG A 4 -6.30 14.97 8.81
CA ARG A 4 -4.88 14.96 8.41
C ARG A 4 -4.38 13.57 8.03
N PHE A 5 -4.78 12.54 8.78
CA PHE A 5 -4.31 11.17 8.54
C PHE A 5 -4.94 10.60 7.27
N ILE A 6 -6.21 10.90 7.00
CA ILE A 6 -6.87 10.48 5.76
C ILE A 6 -6.18 11.09 4.54
N ARG A 7 -5.82 12.38 4.59
CA ARG A 7 -5.03 13.01 3.51
C ARG A 7 -3.69 12.32 3.29
N LEU A 8 -2.94 12.08 4.36
CA LEU A 8 -1.64 11.41 4.26
C LEU A 8 -1.75 9.98 3.70
N ILE A 9 -2.83 9.26 4.00
CA ILE A 9 -3.12 7.95 3.39
C ILE A 9 -3.45 8.10 1.90
N GLU A 10 -4.30 9.07 1.53
CA GLU A 10 -4.71 9.32 0.15
C GLU A 10 -3.54 9.78 -0.74
N GLU A 11 -2.67 10.61 -0.19
CA GLU A 11 -1.43 11.10 -0.84
C GLU A 11 -0.34 10.01 -0.91
N GLY A 12 -0.48 8.92 -0.14
CA GLY A 12 0.51 7.85 -0.05
C GLY A 12 1.66 8.14 0.91
N SER A 13 1.68 9.28 1.60
CA SER A 13 2.67 9.59 2.65
C SER A 13 2.63 8.61 3.83
N LEU A 14 1.49 7.93 4.07
CA LEU A 14 1.38 6.80 4.98
C LEU A 14 1.21 5.50 4.18
N SER A 15 2.20 4.63 4.27
CA SER A 15 2.34 3.37 3.53
C SER A 15 1.89 2.16 4.32
N THR A 16 1.78 2.30 5.64
CA THR A 16 1.37 1.21 6.54
C THR A 16 0.48 1.68 7.68
N GLU A 17 -0.31 0.76 8.27
CA GLU A 17 -0.98 1.03 9.55
C GLU A 17 0.02 1.30 10.69
N GLY A 18 1.23 0.76 10.59
CA GLY A 18 2.33 1.02 11.53
C GLY A 18 2.75 2.48 11.51
N GLU A 19 2.90 3.06 10.32
CA GLU A 19 3.18 4.48 10.13
C GLU A 19 2.02 5.35 10.60
N LEU A 20 0.76 4.95 10.36
CA LEU A 20 -0.40 5.65 10.91
C LEU A 20 -0.35 5.70 12.45
N LYS A 21 -0.02 4.57 13.09
CA LYS A 21 0.16 4.50 14.56
C LYS A 21 1.36 5.34 15.01
N SER A 22 2.46 5.32 14.28
CA SER A 22 3.68 6.08 14.60
C SER A 22 3.44 7.60 14.48
N ALA A 23 2.78 8.03 13.41
CA ALA A 23 2.39 9.42 13.17
C ALA A 23 1.40 9.91 14.23
N PHE A 24 0.44 9.07 14.65
CA PHE A 24 -0.39 9.40 15.80
C PHE A 24 0.44 9.51 17.09
N ARG A 25 1.35 8.58 17.35
CA ARG A 25 2.20 8.60 18.55
C ARG A 25 3.08 9.84 18.62
N SER A 26 3.64 10.30 17.50
CA SER A 26 4.48 11.51 17.46
C SER A 26 3.69 12.80 17.69
N ILE A 27 2.42 12.85 17.29
CA ILE A 27 1.51 13.96 17.61
C ILE A 27 1.09 13.87 19.07
N ALA A 28 0.67 12.69 19.51
CA ALA A 28 0.29 12.42 20.90
C ALA A 28 1.40 12.84 21.86
N LEU A 29 2.66 12.44 21.63
CA LEU A 29 3.79 12.82 22.49
C LEU A 29 4.00 14.34 22.61
N ARG A 30 3.65 15.12 21.58
CA ARG A 30 3.80 16.59 21.57
C ARG A 30 2.63 17.32 22.21
N THR A 31 1.44 16.72 22.17
CA THR A 31 0.20 17.36 22.64
C THR A 31 -0.36 16.71 23.89
N HIS A 32 0.28 15.67 24.44
CA HIS A 32 -0.22 14.97 25.61
C HIS A 32 -0.21 15.90 26.84
N PRO A 33 -1.32 16.02 27.58
CA PRO A 33 -1.38 16.86 28.78
C PRO A 33 -0.26 16.55 29.78
N ASP A 34 -0.04 15.26 30.06
CA ASP A 34 0.94 14.82 31.08
C ASP A 34 2.42 14.93 30.66
N LEU A 35 2.74 15.17 29.37
CA LEU A 35 4.13 15.25 28.88
C LEU A 35 4.59 16.69 28.64
N GLY A 36 3.75 17.68 28.95
CA GLY A 36 4.13 19.07 28.92
C GLY A 36 5.27 19.34 29.89
N THR A 37 6.48 19.53 29.36
CA THR A 37 7.62 20.09 30.09
C THR A 37 7.18 21.33 30.85
N ARG A 38 7.12 21.24 32.18
CA ARG A 38 7.00 22.38 33.09
C ARG A 38 8.35 23.10 33.06
N PRO A 39 8.49 24.32 32.52
CA PRO A 39 9.63 25.13 32.88
C PRO A 39 9.39 25.57 34.33
N GLU A 40 10.33 25.23 35.21
CA GLU A 40 10.41 25.80 36.54
C GLU A 40 10.68 27.31 36.43
N SER A 41 9.63 28.11 36.35
CA SER A 41 9.68 29.51 36.76
C SER A 41 8.26 30.05 36.83
N GLY A 42 7.83 30.40 38.04
CA GLY A 42 6.50 30.90 38.31
C GLY A 42 6.17 32.13 37.47
N ALA A 43 5.06 32.07 36.76
CA ALA A 43 4.32 33.24 36.31
C ALA A 43 2.85 32.86 36.23
N GLN A 44 2.02 33.54 37.02
CA GLN A 44 0.58 33.52 36.93
C GLN A 44 0.17 33.95 35.52
N GLY A 45 -0.31 33.02 34.68
CA GLY A 45 -0.83 33.38 33.37
C GLY A 45 -0.99 32.25 32.36
N GLU A 46 -1.38 31.02 32.74
CA GLU A 46 -1.53 29.94 31.75
C GLU A 46 -2.71 29.02 32.05
N THR A 47 -3.93 29.44 31.72
CA THR A 47 -5.08 28.51 31.57
C THR A 47 -5.45 28.30 30.10
N ALA A 48 -4.97 29.16 29.20
CA ALA A 48 -5.22 29.03 27.76
C ALA A 48 -4.27 28.03 27.05
N SER A 49 -3.07 27.75 27.60
CA SER A 49 -2.06 26.88 26.96
C SER A 49 -2.27 25.39 27.23
N GLU A 50 -2.96 25.03 28.32
CA GLU A 50 -3.32 23.65 28.65
C GLU A 50 -4.59 23.21 27.92
N ALA A 51 -5.64 24.06 27.92
CA ALA A 51 -6.88 23.78 27.19
C ALA A 51 -6.66 23.57 25.69
N GLY A 52 -5.74 24.35 25.07
CA GLY A 52 -5.38 24.19 23.67
C GLY A 52 -4.64 22.88 23.36
N ARG A 53 -3.81 22.37 24.29
CA ARG A 53 -3.09 21.09 24.13
C ARG A 53 -4.03 19.89 24.29
N ASP A 54 -4.96 19.97 25.24
CA ASP A 54 -6.00 18.96 25.43
C ASP A 54 -6.92 18.88 24.20
N ASP A 55 -7.37 20.03 23.68
CA ASP A 55 -8.17 20.10 22.47
C ASP A 55 -7.42 19.54 21.25
N ASP A 56 -6.11 19.82 21.13
CA ASP A 56 -5.27 19.29 20.05
C ASP A 56 -5.06 17.78 20.15
N PHE A 57 -4.89 17.24 21.36
CA PHE A 57 -4.81 15.79 21.58
C PHE A 57 -6.14 15.09 21.28
N ILE A 58 -7.26 15.64 21.77
CA ILE A 58 -8.61 15.12 21.50
C ILE A 58 -8.87 15.11 20.00
N LYS A 59 -8.51 16.19 19.30
CA LYS A 59 -8.62 16.31 17.85
C LYS A 59 -7.74 15.29 17.12
N ALA A 60 -6.48 15.13 17.53
CA ALA A 60 -5.58 14.14 16.94
C ALA A 60 -6.10 12.70 17.13
N ARG A 61 -6.65 12.39 18.31
CA ARG A 61 -7.29 11.09 18.57
C ARG A 61 -8.53 10.87 17.71
N ALA A 62 -9.42 11.87 17.63
CA ALA A 62 -10.62 11.78 16.79
C ALA A 62 -10.27 11.59 15.30
N GLU A 63 -9.23 12.28 14.82
CA GLU A 63 -8.71 12.12 13.47
C GLU A 63 -8.10 10.73 13.24
N TYR A 64 -7.34 10.20 14.21
CA TYR A 64 -6.78 8.83 14.14
C TYR A 64 -7.90 7.78 14.11
N GLU A 65 -8.89 7.87 14.98
CA GLU A 65 -10.04 6.95 15.00
C GLU A 65 -10.85 7.03 13.70
N ALA A 66 -11.05 8.23 13.16
CA ALA A 66 -11.70 8.40 11.87
C ALA A 66 -10.87 7.82 10.71
N ALA A 67 -9.54 7.87 10.76
CA ALA A 67 -8.67 7.21 9.79
C ALA A 67 -8.74 5.67 9.90
N LEU A 68 -8.81 5.12 11.11
CA LEU A 68 -9.06 3.69 11.29
C LEU A 68 -10.42 3.26 10.73
N ARG A 69 -11.48 4.05 10.96
CA ARG A 69 -12.81 3.80 10.37
C ARG A 69 -12.83 3.96 8.85
N PHE A 70 -12.01 4.86 8.32
CA PHE A 70 -11.81 5.02 6.88
C PHE A 70 -11.18 3.78 6.25
N LEU A 71 -10.23 3.15 6.95
CA LEU A 71 -9.56 1.93 6.53
C LEU A 71 -10.37 0.65 6.81
N ALA A 72 -11.27 0.66 7.79
CA ALA A 72 -12.04 -0.53 8.14
C ALA A 72 -12.87 -1.06 6.95
N PRO A 73 -12.92 -2.39 6.74
CA PRO A 73 -13.90 -2.98 5.83
C PRO A 73 -15.32 -2.61 6.29
N LYS A 74 -16.20 -2.29 5.33
CA LYS A 74 -17.61 -2.05 5.65
C LYS A 74 -18.18 -3.38 6.15
N PRO A 75 -18.88 -3.46 7.29
CA PRO A 75 -19.45 -4.72 7.77
C PRO A 75 -20.47 -5.20 6.73
N LYS A 76 -20.05 -6.16 5.91
CA LYS A 76 -20.86 -6.95 5.01
C LYS A 76 -20.38 -8.38 5.15
N GLY A 77 -20.85 -9.05 6.19
CA GLY A 77 -21.08 -10.51 6.29
C GLY A 77 -20.08 -11.50 5.68
N VAL A 78 -18.82 -11.12 5.49
CA VAL A 78 -17.77 -12.03 5.06
C VAL A 78 -16.59 -11.74 5.98
N ASP A 79 -16.33 -12.70 6.86
CA ASP A 79 -15.13 -12.75 7.67
C ASP A 79 -13.92 -12.87 6.74
N VAL A 80 -13.41 -11.72 6.30
CA VAL A 80 -12.01 -11.64 5.90
C VAL A 80 -11.24 -11.75 7.21
N PRO A 81 -10.44 -12.81 7.42
CA PRO A 81 -9.69 -12.93 8.66
C PRO A 81 -8.86 -11.67 8.82
N ALA A 82 -9.03 -11.01 9.96
CA ALA A 82 -8.21 -9.88 10.35
C ALA A 82 -6.76 -10.37 10.45
N ALA A 83 -6.02 -10.31 9.33
CA ALA A 83 -4.59 -10.62 9.24
C ALA A 83 -3.71 -9.54 9.91
N ALA A 84 -4.29 -8.77 10.83
CA ALA A 84 -3.62 -7.77 11.64
C ALA A 84 -2.92 -8.39 12.86
N ALA A 85 -2.10 -9.44 12.71
CA ALA A 85 -1.35 -9.99 13.85
C ALA A 85 -0.11 -10.87 13.57
N ARG A 86 0.41 -10.96 12.34
CA ARG A 86 1.73 -11.62 12.12
C ARG A 86 2.73 -10.65 11.51
N ARG A 87 3.11 -9.66 12.33
CA ARG A 87 4.21 -8.74 12.04
C ARG A 87 5.52 -9.53 12.08
N GLY A 88 6.19 -9.60 10.94
CA GLY A 88 7.61 -9.96 10.90
C GLY A 88 8.10 -10.56 9.60
N ARG A 89 7.21 -11.06 8.72
CA ARG A 89 7.64 -11.69 7.48
C ARG A 89 6.66 -11.42 6.34
N TYR A 90 7.23 -11.12 5.18
CA TYR A 90 6.52 -11.04 3.92
C TYR A 90 5.69 -12.29 3.64
N ASP A 91 4.38 -12.10 3.46
CA ASP A 91 3.42 -13.11 3.03
C ASP A 91 3.10 -12.89 1.55
N ARG A 92 3.81 -13.64 0.70
CA ARG A 92 3.70 -13.53 -0.76
C ARG A 92 2.29 -13.84 -1.28
N PRO A 93 1.62 -14.95 -0.89
CA PRO A 93 0.22 -15.19 -1.25
C PRO A 93 -0.71 -14.04 -0.88
N LEU A 94 -0.54 -13.44 0.31
CA LEU A 94 -1.35 -12.29 0.74
C LEU A 94 -1.13 -11.08 -0.18
N PHE A 95 0.13 -10.77 -0.53
CA PHE A 95 0.44 -9.69 -1.45
C PHE A 95 -0.26 -9.85 -2.81
N TYR A 96 -0.19 -11.03 -3.43
CA TYR A 96 -0.83 -11.26 -4.73
C TYR A 96 -2.37 -11.20 -4.64
N ALA A 97 -2.96 -11.65 -3.53
CA ALA A 97 -4.40 -11.49 -3.30
C ALA A 97 -4.82 -10.01 -3.17
N GLU A 98 -4.02 -9.19 -2.48
CA GLU A 98 -4.25 -7.75 -2.34
C GLU A 98 -4.05 -7.01 -3.68
N LEU A 99 -3.02 -7.39 -4.44
CA LEU A 99 -2.77 -6.89 -5.80
C LEU A 99 -3.94 -7.24 -6.73
N ALA A 100 -4.43 -8.48 -6.70
CA ALA A 100 -5.60 -8.90 -7.47
C ALA A 100 -6.86 -8.09 -7.12
N ALA A 101 -7.10 -7.84 -5.82
CA ALA A 101 -8.24 -7.01 -5.38
C ALA A 101 -8.11 -5.55 -5.87
N LEU A 102 -6.88 -5.03 -5.94
CA LEU A 102 -6.57 -3.70 -6.47
C LEU A 102 -6.78 -3.63 -7.99
N VAL A 103 -6.27 -4.60 -8.75
CA VAL A 103 -6.48 -4.72 -10.22
C VAL A 103 -7.96 -4.86 -10.55
N LYS A 104 -8.69 -5.76 -9.89
CA LYS A 104 -10.16 -5.91 -10.03
C LYS A 104 -10.94 -4.64 -9.70
N SER A 105 -10.34 -3.72 -8.94
CA SER A 105 -10.94 -2.43 -8.61
C SER A 105 -10.61 -1.32 -9.62
N GLY A 106 -9.90 -1.64 -10.70
CA GLY A 106 -9.59 -0.77 -11.84
C GLY A 106 -8.22 -0.11 -11.77
N PHE A 107 -7.23 -0.73 -11.13
CA PHE A 107 -5.86 -0.21 -11.10
C PHE A 107 -5.25 -0.13 -12.52
N PRO A 108 -4.46 0.91 -12.83
CA PRO A 108 -4.36 2.17 -12.10
C PRO A 108 -5.60 3.04 -12.36
N LYS A 109 -6.00 3.83 -11.36
CA LYS A 109 -7.10 4.78 -11.53
C LYS A 109 -7.00 6.02 -10.68
N LYS A 110 -7.52 7.13 -11.24
CA LYS A 110 -7.91 8.32 -10.48
C LYS A 110 -9.37 8.18 -10.01
N PRO A 111 -9.63 7.99 -8.70
CA PRO A 111 -10.98 7.83 -8.19
C PRO A 111 -11.83 9.07 -8.44
N ARG A 112 -13.06 8.90 -8.92
CA ARG A 112 -13.94 10.03 -9.30
C ARG A 112 -14.82 10.52 -8.16
N HIS A 113 -15.14 9.65 -7.21
CA HIS A 113 -16.02 9.98 -6.08
C HIS A 113 -15.50 9.42 -4.75
N ASP A 114 -15.92 10.01 -3.63
CA ASP A 114 -15.37 9.69 -2.30
C ASP A 114 -15.39 8.20 -1.97
N LYS A 115 -16.52 7.53 -2.18
CA LYS A 115 -16.62 6.08 -1.92
C LYS A 115 -15.60 5.25 -2.70
N GLU A 116 -15.31 5.64 -3.93
CA GLU A 116 -14.31 4.99 -4.77
C GLU A 116 -12.90 5.31 -4.25
N ARG A 117 -12.66 6.57 -3.90
CA ARG A 117 -11.41 7.06 -3.31
C ARG A 117 -11.03 6.26 -2.05
N ARG A 118 -11.98 6.08 -1.13
CA ARG A 118 -11.77 5.28 0.10
C ARG A 118 -11.43 3.83 -0.22
N LYS A 119 -12.20 3.20 -1.12
CA LYS A 119 -11.97 1.80 -1.52
C LYS A 119 -10.58 1.64 -2.13
N TYR A 120 -10.20 2.55 -3.03
CA TYR A 120 -8.92 2.51 -3.72
C TYR A 120 -7.74 2.74 -2.76
N ALA A 121 -7.80 3.80 -1.95
CA ALA A 121 -6.76 4.11 -0.96
C ALA A 121 -6.53 2.94 0.02
N ARG A 122 -7.60 2.27 0.46
CA ARG A 122 -7.48 1.09 1.32
C ARG A 122 -6.78 -0.08 0.62
N LEU A 123 -7.20 -0.43 -0.61
CA LEU A 123 -6.59 -1.53 -1.36
C LEU A 123 -5.11 -1.25 -1.67
N ARG A 124 -4.80 -0.01 -2.00
CA ARG A 124 -3.42 0.46 -2.19
C ARG A 124 -2.61 0.34 -0.90
N LEU A 125 -3.17 0.74 0.25
CA LEU A 125 -2.51 0.60 1.55
C LEU A 125 -2.21 -0.87 1.90
N HIS A 126 -3.12 -1.78 1.58
CA HIS A 126 -2.91 -3.21 1.80
C HIS A 126 -1.71 -3.73 1.01
N ALA A 127 -1.70 -3.54 -0.32
CA ALA A 127 -0.58 -3.94 -1.16
C ALA A 127 0.76 -3.33 -0.69
N ARG A 128 0.77 -2.03 -0.34
CA ARG A 128 1.96 -1.35 0.19
C ARG A 128 2.40 -1.90 1.54
N SER A 129 1.46 -2.25 2.42
CA SER A 129 1.77 -2.86 3.72
C SER A 129 2.40 -4.24 3.58
N SER A 130 1.93 -5.04 2.62
CA SER A 130 2.54 -6.32 2.29
C SER A 130 3.95 -6.13 1.72
N LEU A 131 4.15 -5.20 0.78
CA LEU A 131 5.49 -4.89 0.26
C LEU A 131 6.45 -4.37 1.35
N ALA A 132 5.98 -3.50 2.25
CA ALA A 132 6.77 -2.96 3.35
C ALA A 132 7.27 -4.03 4.34
N SER A 133 6.68 -5.22 4.33
CA SER A 133 7.10 -6.34 5.18
C SER A 133 8.22 -7.21 4.58
N ARG A 134 8.70 -6.85 3.38
CA ARG A 134 9.87 -7.45 2.73
C ARG A 134 11.17 -6.92 3.29
N ASP A 135 12.26 -7.66 3.07
CA ASP A 135 13.61 -7.24 3.46
C ASP A 135 14.02 -5.93 2.74
N ASP A 136 13.53 -5.73 1.51
CA ASP A 136 13.71 -4.53 0.68
C ASP A 136 12.49 -3.59 0.72
N GLY A 137 11.69 -3.63 1.79
CA GLY A 137 10.33 -3.07 1.82
C GLY A 137 10.19 -1.61 1.40
N GLU A 138 11.14 -0.73 1.76
CA GLU A 138 11.12 0.67 1.32
C GLU A 138 11.30 0.81 -0.20
N ALA A 139 12.27 0.08 -0.77
CA ALA A 139 12.51 0.07 -2.20
C ALA A 139 11.35 -0.59 -2.97
N ALA A 140 10.77 -1.67 -2.42
CA ALA A 140 9.63 -2.35 -3.00
C ALA A 140 8.38 -1.46 -3.05
N VAL A 141 8.10 -0.71 -1.98
CA VAL A 141 7.01 0.27 -1.94
C VAL A 141 7.26 1.40 -2.93
N ALA A 142 8.48 1.94 -2.98
CA ALA A 142 8.84 3.00 -3.93
C ALA A 142 8.70 2.54 -5.40
N ALA A 143 9.12 1.31 -5.71
CA ALA A 143 8.95 0.72 -7.04
C ALA A 143 7.47 0.54 -7.42
N PHE A 144 6.63 0.11 -6.48
CA PHE A 144 5.19 0.01 -6.69
C PHE A 144 4.54 1.37 -6.95
N ASP A 145 4.91 2.40 -6.16
CA ASP A 145 4.38 3.76 -6.33
C ASP A 145 4.82 4.37 -7.68
N ALA A 146 6.07 4.12 -8.10
CA ALA A 146 6.59 4.53 -9.40
C ALA A 146 5.90 3.82 -10.57
N PHE A 147 5.60 2.53 -10.42
CA PHE A 147 4.84 1.74 -11.38
C PHE A 147 3.40 2.27 -11.55
N GLU A 148 2.70 2.51 -10.44
CA GLU A 148 1.34 3.08 -10.47
C GLU A 148 1.32 4.46 -11.15
N ALA A 149 2.28 5.32 -10.81
CA ALA A 149 2.41 6.65 -11.41
C ALA A 149 2.65 6.56 -12.92
N ALA A 150 3.60 5.72 -13.36
CA ALA A 150 3.91 5.53 -14.78
C ALA A 150 2.70 5.06 -15.59
N LEU A 151 1.96 4.06 -15.10
CA LEU A 151 0.77 3.59 -15.81
C LEU A 151 -0.35 4.64 -15.82
N THR A 152 -0.47 5.44 -14.75
CA THR A 152 -1.46 6.55 -14.69
C THR A 152 -1.13 7.64 -15.70
N GLU A 153 0.14 8.08 -15.74
CA GLU A 153 0.64 9.09 -16.69
C GLU A 153 0.40 8.65 -18.14
N ARG A 154 0.71 7.40 -18.49
CA ARG A 154 0.48 6.85 -19.83
C ARG A 154 -1.00 6.76 -20.20
N LYS A 155 -1.83 6.30 -19.25
CA LYS A 155 -3.29 6.26 -19.42
C LYS A 155 -3.88 7.66 -19.67
N GLU A 156 -3.26 8.69 -19.13
CA GLU A 156 -3.67 10.10 -19.32
C GLU A 156 -3.11 10.74 -20.58
N ALA A 157 -1.88 10.38 -20.99
CA ALA A 157 -1.29 10.84 -22.23
C ALA A 157 -2.20 10.52 -23.42
N GLY A 158 -2.85 9.35 -23.40
CA GLY A 158 -3.89 8.97 -24.34
C GLY A 158 -3.32 8.71 -25.73
N GLY A 159 -3.32 7.45 -26.16
CA GLY A 159 -2.88 7.08 -27.49
C GLY A 159 -2.99 5.57 -27.70
N PRO A 160 -3.11 5.09 -28.95
CA PRO A 160 -3.19 3.66 -29.22
C PRO A 160 -1.99 2.88 -28.68
N GLY A 161 -0.77 3.42 -28.82
CA GLY A 161 0.45 2.81 -28.29
C GLY A 161 0.50 2.81 -26.75
N GLU A 162 0.08 3.91 -26.12
CA GLU A 162 0.01 4.00 -24.66
C GLU A 162 -1.01 3.03 -24.06
N ALA A 163 -2.18 2.91 -24.70
CA ALA A 163 -3.22 1.97 -24.29
C ALA A 163 -2.73 0.52 -24.41
N ALA A 164 -2.11 0.16 -25.54
CA ALA A 164 -1.56 -1.18 -25.76
C ALA A 164 -0.46 -1.52 -24.75
N TYR A 165 0.43 -0.58 -24.43
CA TYR A 165 1.49 -0.78 -23.44
C TYR A 165 0.91 -0.98 -22.03
N VAL A 166 -0.06 -0.15 -21.61
CA VAL A 166 -0.74 -0.31 -20.32
C VAL A 166 -1.48 -1.64 -20.24
N GLU A 167 -2.17 -2.04 -21.31
CA GLU A 167 -2.85 -3.33 -21.40
C GLU A 167 -1.86 -4.50 -21.29
N ALA A 168 -0.72 -4.45 -21.99
CA ALA A 168 0.32 -5.47 -21.91
C ALA A 168 0.93 -5.57 -20.50
N ALA A 169 1.20 -4.43 -19.86
CA ALA A 169 1.73 -4.39 -18.49
C ALA A 169 0.72 -4.95 -17.46
N LEU A 170 -0.56 -4.60 -17.58
CA LEU A 170 -1.60 -5.13 -16.69
C LEU A 170 -1.89 -6.61 -16.95
N GLY A 171 -1.85 -7.06 -18.21
CA GLY A 171 -1.95 -8.48 -18.56
C GLY A 171 -0.84 -9.30 -17.93
N LEU A 172 0.39 -8.79 -17.92
CA LEU A 172 1.50 -9.43 -17.20
C LEU A 172 1.28 -9.51 -15.68
N VAL A 173 0.68 -8.48 -15.08
CA VAL A 173 0.32 -8.52 -13.65
C VAL A 173 -0.76 -9.57 -13.38
N ASP A 174 -1.76 -9.66 -14.24
CA ASP A 174 -2.81 -10.70 -14.14
C ASP A 174 -2.22 -12.10 -14.31
N ASP A 175 -1.33 -12.32 -15.28
CA ASP A 175 -0.65 -13.61 -15.47
C ASP A 175 0.21 -13.97 -14.23
N LEU A 176 0.90 -13.01 -13.62
CA LEU A 176 1.67 -13.21 -12.39
C LEU A 176 0.76 -13.58 -11.20
N ILE A 177 -0.41 -12.95 -11.09
CA ILE A 177 -1.43 -13.30 -10.09
C ILE A 177 -1.92 -14.74 -10.33
N GLU A 178 -2.27 -15.09 -11.57
CA GLU A 178 -2.73 -16.44 -11.92
C GLU A 178 -1.65 -17.50 -11.67
N TYR A 179 -0.38 -17.17 -11.97
CA TYR A 179 0.74 -18.05 -11.68
C TYR A 179 0.89 -18.32 -10.18
N GLU A 180 0.73 -17.30 -9.33
CA GLU A 180 0.75 -17.50 -7.87
C GLU A 180 -0.44 -18.34 -7.38
N GLU A 181 -1.63 -18.17 -7.98
CA GLU A 181 -2.83 -18.92 -7.61
C GLU A 181 -2.75 -20.40 -8.04
N CYS A 182 -2.25 -20.68 -9.25
CA CYS A 182 -2.33 -22.01 -9.88
C CYS A 182 -0.99 -22.77 -9.93
N GLY A 183 0.16 -22.08 -9.82
CA GLY A 183 1.49 -22.70 -9.87
C GLY A 183 1.84 -23.38 -11.21
N VAL A 184 1.18 -23.02 -12.30
CA VAL A 184 1.33 -23.69 -13.59
C VAL A 184 2.67 -23.33 -14.22
N VAL A 185 3.58 -24.31 -14.28
CA VAL A 185 4.95 -24.11 -14.81
C VAL A 185 4.97 -23.58 -16.25
N ALA A 186 4.01 -23.96 -17.09
CA ALA A 186 3.93 -23.47 -18.47
C ALA A 186 3.65 -21.96 -18.54
N LEU A 187 2.94 -21.40 -17.55
CA LEU A 187 2.63 -19.97 -17.48
C LEU A 187 3.88 -19.15 -17.18
N ARG A 188 4.85 -19.70 -16.43
CA ARG A 188 6.14 -19.05 -16.17
C ARG A 188 6.87 -18.65 -17.46
N ALA A 189 7.03 -19.59 -18.40
CA ALA A 189 7.72 -19.32 -19.66
C ALA A 189 6.97 -18.26 -20.50
N ALA A 190 5.63 -18.28 -20.47
CA ALA A 190 4.81 -17.29 -21.14
C ALA A 190 5.01 -15.88 -20.54
N ILE A 191 5.02 -15.78 -19.20
CA ILE A 191 5.30 -14.53 -18.47
C ILE A 191 6.69 -14.00 -18.81
N GLU A 192 7.72 -14.84 -18.77
CA GLU A 192 9.10 -14.44 -19.09
C GLU A 192 9.22 -13.90 -20.53
N ILE A 193 8.57 -14.55 -21.50
CA ILE A 193 8.53 -14.10 -22.90
C ILE A 193 7.78 -12.78 -23.03
N ALA A 194 6.60 -12.66 -22.41
CA ALA A 194 5.81 -11.44 -22.44
C ALA A 194 6.54 -10.27 -21.78
N TYR A 195 7.22 -10.51 -20.66
CA TYR A 195 8.07 -9.51 -19.99
C TYR A 195 9.26 -9.09 -20.85
N ALA A 196 9.92 -10.03 -21.54
CA ALA A 196 10.99 -9.71 -22.48
C ALA A 196 10.50 -8.82 -23.65
N ARG A 197 9.28 -9.06 -24.15
CA ARG A 197 8.65 -8.20 -25.17
C ARG A 197 8.35 -6.81 -24.62
N LEU A 198 7.74 -6.71 -23.43
CA LEU A 198 7.45 -5.43 -22.78
C LEU A 198 8.72 -4.58 -22.59
N ARG A 199 9.85 -5.22 -22.27
CA ARG A 199 11.16 -4.55 -22.13
C ARG A 199 11.79 -4.13 -23.46
N ALA A 200 11.48 -4.80 -24.55
CA ALA A 200 12.04 -4.50 -25.87
C ALA A 200 11.31 -3.33 -26.56
N GLU A 201 10.07 -3.06 -26.17
CA GLU A 201 9.32 -1.89 -26.64
C GLU A 201 9.83 -0.60 -25.99
N PRO A 202 9.77 0.56 -26.68
CA PRO A 202 10.01 1.87 -26.07
C PRO A 202 9.02 2.12 -24.92
N GLY A 203 9.42 1.72 -23.72
CA GLY A 203 8.57 1.64 -22.53
C GLY A 203 8.96 2.62 -21.44
N ASP A 204 8.35 2.45 -20.27
CA ASP A 204 8.73 3.16 -19.05
C ASP A 204 9.54 2.23 -18.16
N ASP A 205 10.78 2.61 -17.85
CA ASP A 205 11.68 1.81 -17.02
C ASP A 205 11.09 1.51 -15.64
N ARG A 206 10.23 2.40 -15.10
CA ARG A 206 9.53 2.17 -13.82
C ARG A 206 8.59 0.97 -13.90
N VAL A 207 7.91 0.81 -15.03
CA VAL A 207 7.01 -0.33 -15.28
C VAL A 207 7.80 -1.62 -15.43
N ALA A 208 8.85 -1.60 -16.26
CA ALA A 208 9.70 -2.75 -16.47
C ALA A 208 10.44 -3.19 -15.19
N ALA A 209 10.85 -2.24 -14.34
CA ALA A 209 11.54 -2.52 -13.08
C ALA A 209 10.62 -3.23 -12.08
N PHE A 210 9.41 -2.72 -11.86
CA PHE A 210 8.48 -3.34 -10.91
C PHE A 210 8.02 -4.73 -11.37
N ILE A 211 7.63 -4.89 -12.63
CA ILE A 211 7.25 -6.21 -13.18
C ILE A 211 8.46 -7.15 -13.15
N GLY A 212 9.66 -6.65 -13.45
CA GLY A 212 10.89 -7.44 -13.40
C GLY A 212 11.21 -8.00 -12.02
N ALA A 213 10.95 -7.22 -10.96
CA ALA A 213 11.08 -7.69 -9.58
C ALA A 213 10.13 -8.87 -9.31
N LEU A 214 8.86 -8.76 -9.71
CA LEU A 214 7.87 -9.83 -9.56
C LEU A 214 8.21 -11.08 -10.40
N VAL A 215 8.70 -10.89 -11.62
CA VAL A 215 9.14 -11.98 -12.50
C VAL A 215 10.34 -12.70 -11.90
N GLY A 216 11.32 -11.97 -11.38
CA GLY A 216 12.51 -12.56 -10.72
C GLY A 216 12.17 -13.37 -9.47
N GLU A 217 11.04 -13.08 -8.82
CA GLU A 217 10.56 -13.85 -7.68
C GLU A 217 9.99 -15.22 -8.05
N MET A 218 9.57 -15.44 -9.31
CA MET A 218 9.06 -16.75 -9.75
C MET A 218 10.12 -17.86 -9.64
N ASP A 219 11.42 -17.50 -9.59
CA ASP A 219 12.54 -18.41 -9.75
C ASP A 219 13.08 -19.06 -8.45
N GLY A 220 12.68 -18.59 -7.26
CA GLY A 220 13.49 -18.92 -6.08
C GLY A 220 12.90 -18.76 -4.68
N GLY A 221 11.60 -18.53 -4.53
CA GLY A 221 10.92 -18.94 -3.32
C GLY A 221 10.75 -20.46 -3.28
N VAL A 222 11.82 -21.25 -3.43
CA VAL A 222 11.77 -22.71 -3.23
C VAL A 222 11.32 -22.91 -1.79
N ARG A 223 10.03 -23.16 -1.57
CA ARG A 223 9.63 -23.85 -0.35
C ARG A 223 10.43 -25.15 -0.36
N PRO A 224 11.27 -25.41 0.63
CA PRO A 224 11.79 -26.75 0.79
C PRO A 224 10.55 -27.61 0.97
N MET A 225 10.14 -28.29 -0.10
CA MET A 225 9.20 -29.38 -0.01
C MET A 225 9.75 -30.26 1.09
N ASP A 226 8.98 -30.37 2.18
CA ASP A 226 9.14 -31.39 3.20
C ASP A 226 9.47 -32.68 2.48
N ARG A 227 10.75 -33.05 2.48
CA ARG A 227 11.14 -34.38 2.05
C ARG A 227 10.45 -35.31 3.06
N PRO A 228 9.65 -36.29 2.62
CA PRO A 228 9.12 -37.27 3.53
C PRO A 228 10.33 -37.89 4.25
N ARG A 229 10.33 -37.79 5.58
CA ARG A 229 11.28 -38.52 6.42
C ARG A 229 11.11 -39.99 6.06
N SER A 230 12.10 -40.50 5.33
CA SER A 230 12.28 -41.92 5.05
C SER A 230 13.13 -42.49 6.17
#